data_AF-A0AAN0YNT1-F1
#
_entry.id   AF-A0AAN0YNT1-F1
#
_cell.length_a   1.000
_cell.length_b   1.000
_cell.length_c   1.000
_cell.angle_alpha   90.00
_cell.angle_beta   90.00
_cell.angle_gamma   90.00
#
_symmetry.space_group_name_H-M   'P 1'
#
loop_
_entity.id
_entity.type
_entity.pdbx_description
1 polymer ?
#
loop_
_entity_poly.entity_id
_entity_poly.type
_entity_poly.pdbx_seq_one_letter_code
_entity_poly.pdbx_strand_id
1 'polypeptide(L)' 'MTVETDEVGVVVYTGNQLQSGMDIYSVPSRKFLGICLKTQELPDAIHHPYFPSYVLQADKNYSS' A
#
# COMPACT_ATOMS: atom_id res chain seq x y z
N MET A 1 -5.30 7.82 -15.24
CA MET A 1 -5.59 7.27 -13.90
C MET A 1 -5.27 8.36 -12.90
N THR A 2 -6.17 8.59 -11.94
CA THR A 2 -6.03 9.58 -10.87
C THR A 2 -6.31 8.87 -9.55
N VAL A 3 -5.54 9.18 -8.51
CA VAL A 3 -5.75 8.67 -7.15
C VAL A 3 -5.92 9.87 -6.23
N GLU A 4 -7.01 9.88 -5.48
CA GLU A 4 -7.32 10.86 -4.43
C GLU A 4 -7.59 10.08 -3.15
N THR A 5 -7.04 10.54 -2.02
CA THR A 5 -7.15 9.85 -0.74
C THR A 5 -7.04 10.85 0.41
N ASP A 6 -7.72 10.52 1.49
CA ASP A 6 -7.68 11.09 2.83
C ASP A 6 -6.53 10.52 3.69
N GLU A 7 -5.98 9.36 3.32
CA GLU A 7 -4.82 8.75 3.96
C GLU A 7 -3.56 9.63 3.89
N VAL A 8 -2.71 9.51 4.92
CA VAL A 8 -1.50 10.35 5.05
C VAL A 8 -0.38 10.00 4.06
N GLY A 9 -0.45 8.84 3.39
CA GLY A 9 0.62 8.38 2.51
C GLY A 9 0.19 7.40 1.43
N VAL A 10 1.06 7.26 0.42
CA VAL A 10 0.95 6.24 -0.63
C VAL A 10 2.22 5.42 -0.71
N VAL A 11 2.13 4.13 -0.40
CA VAL A 11 3.24 3.19 -0.58
C VAL A 11 3.23 2.68 -2.02
N VAL A 12 4.33 2.93 -2.73
CA VAL A 12 4.51 2.49 -4.12
C VAL A 12 5.31 1.20 -4.16
N TYR A 13 4.72 0.16 -4.76
CA TYR A 13 5.44 -1.06 -5.12
C TYR A 13 5.49 -1.21 -6.63
N THR A 14 6.70 -1.24 -7.17
CA THR A 14 6.95 -1.26 -8.63
C THR A 14 7.00 -2.66 -9.21
N GLY A 15 6.56 -3.70 -8.50
CA GLY A 15 6.63 -5.06 -9.02
C GLY A 15 8.06 -5.61 -9.13
N ASN A 16 9.03 -5.04 -8.41
CA ASN A 16 10.46 -5.40 -8.52
C ASN A 16 10.78 -6.83 -8.02
N GLN A 17 9.91 -7.39 -7.19
CA GLN A 17 10.00 -8.78 -6.69
C GLN A 17 8.95 -9.70 -7.31
N LEU A 18 8.25 -9.26 -8.37
CA LEU A 18 7.29 -10.12 -9.07
C LEU A 18 8.05 -11.27 -9.75
N GLN A 19 7.71 -12.50 -9.37
CA GLN A 19 8.27 -13.70 -9.97
C GLN A 19 7.92 -13.77 -11.45
N SER A 20 8.79 -14.35 -12.26
CA SER A 20 8.57 -14.47 -13.70
C SER A 20 7.74 -15.72 -14.05
N GLY A 21 6.91 -15.62 -15.09
CA GLY A 21 6.26 -16.77 -15.71
C GLY A 21 4.92 -17.21 -15.11
N MET A 22 4.38 -16.49 -14.12
CA MET A 22 2.97 -16.64 -13.73
C MET A 22 2.09 -16.04 -14.82
N ASP A 23 1.02 -16.72 -15.22
CA ASP A 23 0.07 -16.13 -16.17
C ASP A 23 -0.80 -15.07 -15.48
N ILE A 24 -0.78 -13.85 -16.01
CA ILE A 24 -1.61 -12.73 -15.58
C ILE A 24 -2.42 -12.28 -16.78
N TYR A 25 -3.62 -12.84 -16.94
CA TYR A 25 -4.50 -12.56 -18.08
C TYR A 25 -3.80 -12.75 -19.43
N SER A 26 -3.20 -13.93 -19.65
CA SER A 26 -2.44 -14.24 -20.87
C SER A 26 -1.14 -13.44 -21.05
N VAL A 27 -0.69 -12.73 -20.01
CA VAL A 27 0.59 -12.03 -19.97
C VAL A 27 1.49 -12.70 -18.94
N PRO A 28 2.66 -13.23 -19.31
CA PRO A 28 3.60 -13.78 -18.35
C PRO A 28 4.13 -12.67 -17.45
N SER A 29 4.07 -12.92 -16.14
CA SER A 29 4.60 -12.04 -15.12
C SER A 29 6.09 -11.82 -15.32
N ARG A 30 6.55 -10.62 -15.01
CA ARG A 30 7.96 -10.21 -15.01
C ARG A 30 8.14 -9.04 -14.05
N LYS A 31 9.37 -8.82 -13.60
CA LYS A 31 9.69 -7.62 -12.81
C LYS A 31 9.19 -6.36 -13.52
N PHE A 32 8.59 -5.45 -12.76
CA PHE A 32 8.07 -4.17 -13.26
C PHE A 32 6.92 -4.25 -14.25
N LEU A 33 6.21 -5.40 -14.35
CA LEU A 33 5.02 -5.53 -15.19
C LEU A 33 3.87 -4.60 -14.75
N GLY A 34 3.82 -4.22 -13.47
CA GLY A 34 2.76 -3.37 -12.93
C GLY A 34 3.23 -2.56 -11.73
N ILE A 35 2.39 -1.61 -11.35
CA ILE A 35 2.57 -0.73 -10.20
C ILE A 35 1.40 -0.90 -9.24
N CYS A 36 1.70 -0.96 -7.94
CA CYS A 36 0.71 -0.92 -6.88
C CYS A 36 0.85 0.41 -6.14
N LEU A 37 -0.26 1.15 -6.04
CA LEU A 37 -0.37 2.38 -5.26
C LEU A 37 -1.26 2.05 -4.05
N LYS A 38 -0.67 2.01 -2.86
CA LYS A 38 -1.38 1.66 -1.62
C LYS A 38 -1.57 2.92 -0.79
N THR A 39 -2.79 3.45 -0.77
CA THR A 39 -3.19 4.55 0.12
C THR A 39 -3.37 3.97 1.52
N GLN A 40 -2.65 4.52 2.50
CA GLN A 40 -2.67 4.01 3.88
C GLN A 40 -1.91 4.96 4.82
N GLU A 41 -2.06 4.69 6.12
CA GLU A 41 -1.13 5.17 7.13
C GLU A 41 0.33 4.74 6.88
N LEU A 42 1.24 5.48 7.53
CA LEU A 42 2.68 5.28 7.38
C LEU A 42 3.09 3.87 7.83
N PRO A 43 3.84 3.12 7.02
CA PRO A 43 4.39 1.84 7.43
C PRO A 43 5.18 1.96 8.72
N ASP A 44 5.10 0.91 9.55
CA ASP A 44 5.86 0.81 10.80
C ASP A 44 5.49 1.84 11.89
N ALA A 45 4.40 2.61 11.73
CA ALA A 45 4.02 3.71 12.64
C ALA A 45 3.98 3.34 14.14
N ILE A 46 3.73 2.07 14.49
CA ILE A 46 3.76 1.61 15.89
C ILE A 46 5.09 1.77 16.59
N HIS A 47 6.18 1.73 15.82
CA HIS A 47 7.52 1.84 16.35
C HIS A 47 8.07 3.28 16.24
N HIS A 48 7.32 4.21 15.63
CA HIS A 48 7.70 5.60 15.43
C HIS A 48 6.73 6.53 16.16
N PRO A 49 6.96 6.87 17.43
CA PRO A 49 5.99 7.62 18.27
C PRO A 49 5.68 9.04 17.79
N TYR A 50 6.44 9.55 16.81
CA TYR A 50 6.20 10.87 16.19
C TYR A 50 5.30 10.78 14.95
N PHE A 51 4.93 9.58 14.50
CA PHE A 51 3.97 9.38 13.41
C PHE A 51 2.54 9.49 13.95
N PRO A 52 1.55 9.76 13.07
CA PRO A 52 0.14 9.60 13.42
C PRO A 52 -0.10 8.21 14.03
N SER A 53 -0.92 8.18 15.09
CA SER A 53 -1.26 6.93 15.75
C SER A 53 -2.35 6.21 14.97
N TYR A 54 -1.98 5.06 14.41
CA TYR A 54 -2.89 4.13 13.74
C TYR A 54 -3.69 3.22 14.69
N VAL A 55 -3.52 3.37 16.02
CA VAL A 55 -4.22 2.55 17.03
C VAL A 55 -5.67 3.01 17.18
N LEU A 56 -6.60 2.21 16.67
CA LEU A 56 -8.03 2.38 16.92
C LEU A 56 -8.40 1.88 18.32
N GLN A 57 -8.91 2.79 19.15
CA GLN A 57 -9.40 2.43 20.48
C GLN A 57 -10.73 1.68 20.40
N ALA A 58 -11.01 0.83 21.39
CA ALA A 58 -12.31 0.17 21.51
C ALA A 58 -13.45 1.21 21.45
N ASP A 59 -14.56 0.82 20.81
CA ASP A 59 -15.76 1.64 20.61
C ASP A 59 -15.55 2.94 19.80
N LYS A 60 -14.38 3.11 19.17
CA LYS A 60 -14.17 4.14 18.16
C LYS A 60 -14.41 3.59 16.77
N ASN A 61 -15.07 4.40 15.93
CA ASN A 61 -15.15 4.13 14.51
C ASN A 61 -13.82 4.47 13.84
N TYR A 62 -13.37 3.60 12.95
CA TYR A 62 -12.29 3.92 12.03
C TYR A 62 -12.75 5.02 11.05
N SER A 63 -11.84 5.93 10.74
CA SER A 63 -11.93 6.87 9.62
C SER A 63 -10.58 6.89 8.94
N SER A 64 -10.62 6.92 7.61
CA SER A 64 -9.50 7.37 6.82
C SER A 64 -9.49 8.90 6.72
#